data_AF-A0A968MLV2-F1
#
_entry.id   AF-A0A968MLV2-F1
#
_cell.length_a   1.000
_cell.length_b   1.000
_cell.length_c   1.000
_cell.angle_alpha   90.00
_cell.angle_beta   90.00
_cell.angle_gamma   90.00
#
_symmetry.space_group_name_H-M   'P 1'
#
loop_
_entity.id
_entity.type
_entity.pdbx_description
1 polymer ?
#
loop_
_entity_poly.entity_id
_entity_poly.type
_entity_poly.pdbx_seq_one_letter_code
_entity_poly.pdbx_strand_id
1 'polypeptide(L)'
;MTPPSRRPRRRRWSRGALGRWLLLVLGVFAVVLLVRDAGWPRVRDTIFETAPWLPLILALEVLWVSCDSFALIGLYGKDRRLVPIRDWVRSAILAYAIMILLPAGRAGGEVARATILSRRSGGRAIAYSAQLQASVLIANALITLPCWVAVMREVGLDTRSASSSS
;
A
#
# COMPACT_ATOMS: atom_id res chain seq x y z
N MET A 1 46.76 5.37 -12.95
CA MET A 1 45.28 5.29 -13.06
C MET A 1 44.75 4.73 -11.75
N THR A 2 44.33 5.59 -10.83
CA THR A 2 43.93 5.22 -9.47
C THR A 2 42.42 4.94 -9.41
N PRO A 3 41.96 3.85 -8.76
CA PRO A 3 40.54 3.56 -8.64
C PRO A 3 39.83 4.59 -7.75
N PRO A 4 38.56 4.95 -8.02
CA PRO A 4 37.83 5.92 -7.22
C PRO A 4 37.57 5.39 -5.80
N SER A 5 37.94 6.21 -4.81
CA SER A 5 37.72 5.96 -3.39
C SER A 5 36.22 6.04 -3.04
N ARG A 6 35.65 4.93 -2.56
CA ARG A 6 34.26 4.90 -2.05
C ARG A 6 34.22 5.57 -0.67
N ARG A 7 33.66 6.79 -0.58
CA ARG A 7 33.37 7.43 0.70
C ARG A 7 32.35 6.60 1.49
N PRO A 8 32.54 6.36 2.80
CA PRO A 8 31.53 5.70 3.62
C PRO A 8 30.31 6.62 3.76
N ARG A 9 29.17 6.16 3.23
CA ARG A 9 27.87 6.86 3.29
C ARG A 9 27.33 6.80 4.73
N ARG A 10 27.84 7.70 5.57
CA ARG A 10 27.56 7.75 7.01
C ARG A 10 26.12 8.22 7.31
N ARG A 11 25.35 7.32 7.93
CA ARG A 11 24.50 7.57 9.12
C ARG A 11 23.33 8.58 9.06
N ARG A 12 22.63 8.75 7.94
CA ARG A 12 21.32 9.46 7.91
C ARG A 12 20.10 8.54 8.16
N TRP A 13 20.32 7.27 8.49
CA TRP A 13 19.27 6.23 8.55
C TRP A 13 18.47 6.24 9.88
N SER A 14 19.04 6.69 10.99
CA SER A 14 18.39 6.55 12.31
C SER A 14 17.19 7.47 12.51
N ARG A 15 17.21 8.70 11.96
CA ARG A 15 16.09 9.65 12.07
C ARG A 15 14.86 9.18 11.29
N GLY A 16 15.05 8.52 10.14
CA GLY A 16 13.96 7.97 9.34
C GLY A 16 13.35 6.69 9.94
N ALA A 17 14.17 5.84 10.56
CA ALA A 17 13.68 4.66 11.27
C ALA A 17 12.82 5.06 12.48
N LEU A 18 13.29 6.03 13.28
CA LEU A 18 12.54 6.51 14.45
C LEU A 18 11.17 7.09 14.05
N GLY A 19 11.12 7.91 12.99
CA GLY A 19 9.85 8.48 12.51
C GLY A 19 8.82 7.42 12.10
N ARG A 20 9.26 6.32 11.47
CA ARG A 20 8.36 5.21 11.09
C ARG A 20 7.80 4.48 12.30
N TRP A 21 8.64 4.24 13.32
CA TRP A 21 8.19 3.62 14.56
C TRP A 21 7.23 4.52 15.33
N LEU A 22 7.49 5.83 15.39
CA LEU A 22 6.56 6.79 15.99
C LEU A 22 5.20 6.79 15.28
N LEU A 23 5.18 6.80 13.94
CA LEU A 23 3.94 6.72 13.16
C LEU A 23 3.20 5.40 13.39
N LEU A 24 3.91 4.27 13.49
CA LEU A 24 3.31 2.98 13.80
C LEU A 24 2.67 3.01 15.20
N VAL A 25 3.41 3.46 16.22
CA VAL A 25 2.89 3.53 17.60
C VAL A 25 1.68 4.46 17.67
N LEU A 26 1.75 5.61 17.00
CA LEU A 26 0.63 6.56 16.93
C LEU A 26 -0.60 5.94 16.24
N GLY A 27 -0.40 5.22 15.13
CA GLY A 27 -1.48 4.53 14.42
C GLY A 27 -2.13 3.43 15.25
N VAL A 28 -1.32 2.57 15.89
CA VAL A 28 -1.82 1.53 16.80
C VAL A 28 -2.57 2.17 17.97
N PHE A 29 -2.03 3.24 18.55
CA PHE A 29 -2.67 3.97 19.64
C PHE A 29 -4.03 4.55 19.22
N ALA A 30 -4.11 5.14 18.02
CA ALA A 30 -5.37 5.65 17.48
C ALA A 30 -6.42 4.55 17.29
N VAL A 31 -6.01 3.37 16.80
CA VAL A 31 -6.91 2.20 16.68
C VAL A 31 -7.39 1.74 18.05
N VAL A 32 -6.52 1.70 19.06
CA VAL A 32 -6.90 1.32 20.44
C VAL A 32 -7.90 2.30 21.02
N LEU A 33 -7.69 3.61 20.84
CA LEU A 33 -8.64 4.64 21.27
C LEU A 33 -9.99 4.48 20.55
N LEU A 34 -9.97 4.26 19.23
CA LEU A 34 -11.18 4.04 18.45
C LEU A 34 -11.98 2.82 18.94
N VAL A 35 -11.31 1.70 19.22
CA VAL A 35 -11.96 0.48 19.74
C VAL A 35 -12.49 0.71 21.16
N ARG A 36 -11.75 1.47 21.98
CA ARG A 36 -12.18 1.83 23.33
C ARG A 36 -13.43 2.69 23.32
N ASP A 37 -13.50 3.69 22.43
CA ASP A 37 -14.63 4.60 22.31
C ASP A 37 -15.84 3.94 21.64
N ALA A 38 -15.63 3.11 20.62
CA ALA A 38 -16.70 2.36 19.96
C ALA A 38 -17.27 1.22 20.84
N GLY A 39 -16.46 0.70 21.76
CA GLY A 39 -16.78 -0.43 22.63
C GLY A 39 -16.49 -1.79 22.00
N TRP A 40 -15.78 -2.64 22.74
CA TRP A 40 -15.43 -4.01 22.30
C TRP A 40 -16.63 -4.86 21.84
N PRO A 41 -17.79 -4.87 22.54
CA PRO A 41 -18.97 -5.63 22.10
C PRO A 41 -19.43 -5.25 20.69
N ARG A 42 -19.40 -3.95 20.36
CA ARG A 42 -19.83 -3.48 19.05
C ARG A 42 -18.85 -3.92 17.95
N VAL A 43 -17.55 -3.83 18.22
CA VAL A 43 -16.50 -4.27 17.28
C VAL A 43 -16.61 -5.76 16.97
N ARG A 44 -16.77 -6.61 18.00
CA ARG A 44 -16.92 -8.06 17.77
C ARG A 44 -18.18 -8.36 16.95
N ASP A 45 -19.29 -7.69 17.24
CA ASP A 45 -20.58 -8.00 16.62
C ASP A 45 -20.51 -7.63 15.14
N THR A 46 -19.91 -6.48 14.81
CA THR A 46 -19.62 -6.07 13.42
C THR A 46 -18.71 -7.06 12.69
N ILE A 47 -17.65 -7.58 13.34
CA ILE A 47 -16.75 -8.56 12.73
C ILE A 47 -17.52 -9.84 12.36
N PHE A 48 -18.34 -10.36 13.28
CA PHE A 48 -19.10 -11.59 13.03
C PHE A 48 -20.26 -11.39 12.05
N GLU A 49 -20.90 -10.22 12.07
CA GLU A 49 -21.94 -9.86 11.11
C GLU A 49 -21.37 -9.73 9.69
N THR A 50 -20.12 -9.28 9.56
CA THR A 50 -19.44 -9.16 8.26
C THR A 50 -18.80 -10.48 7.81
N ALA A 51 -18.69 -11.49 8.69
CA ALA A 51 -18.02 -12.76 8.38
C ALA A 51 -18.53 -13.47 7.10
N PRO A 52 -19.84 -13.49 6.78
CA PRO A 52 -20.34 -14.07 5.54
C PRO A 52 -19.82 -13.40 4.27
N TRP A 53 -19.39 -12.14 4.36
CA TRP A 53 -18.81 -11.38 3.25
C TRP A 53 -17.31 -11.60 3.09
N LEU A 54 -16.64 -12.31 4.01
CA LEU A 54 -15.21 -12.59 3.94
C LEU A 54 -14.77 -13.25 2.62
N PRO A 55 -15.50 -14.24 2.05
CA PRO A 55 -15.12 -14.82 0.76
C PRO A 55 -15.11 -13.78 -0.36
N LEU A 56 -16.06 -12.84 -0.36
CA LEU A 56 -16.10 -11.75 -1.34
C LEU A 56 -14.95 -10.78 -1.14
N ILE A 57 -14.66 -10.40 0.11
CA ILE A 57 -13.52 -9.52 0.44
C ILE A 57 -12.20 -10.18 -0.01
N LEU A 58 -12.03 -11.47 0.27
CA LEU A 58 -10.86 -12.23 -0.17
C LEU A 58 -10.77 -12.32 -1.70
N ALA A 59 -11.90 -12.53 -2.39
CA ALA A 59 -11.93 -12.55 -3.85
C ALA A 59 -11.54 -11.19 -4.45
N LEU A 60 -12.03 -10.09 -3.86
CA LEU A 60 -11.66 -8.72 -4.26
C LEU A 60 -10.18 -8.44 -4.00
N GLU A 61 -9.63 -8.91 -2.88
CA GLU A 61 -8.22 -8.75 -2.56
C GLU A 61 -7.32 -9.54 -3.54
N VAL A 62 -7.68 -10.80 -3.84
CA VAL A 62 -6.99 -11.62 -4.83
C VAL A 62 -7.05 -10.98 -6.22
N LEU A 63 -8.22 -10.46 -6.61
CA LEU A 63 -8.38 -9.74 -7.87
C LEU A 63 -7.48 -8.51 -7.92
N TRP A 64 -7.45 -7.72 -6.84
CA TRP A 64 -6.63 -6.53 -6.75
C TRP A 64 -5.13 -6.84 -6.86
N VAL A 65 -4.62 -7.83 -6.10
CA VAL A 65 -3.23 -8.29 -6.17
C VAL A 65 -2.89 -8.85 -7.56
N SER A 66 -3.84 -9.53 -8.20
CA SER A 66 -3.67 -10.05 -9.56
C SER A 66 -3.56 -8.91 -10.57
N CYS A 67 -4.45 -7.92 -10.52
CA CYS A 67 -4.41 -6.73 -11.36
C CYS A 67 -3.07 -5.98 -11.21
N ASP A 68 -2.59 -5.81 -9.98
CA ASP A 68 -1.29 -5.20 -9.69
C ASP A 68 -0.13 -5.97 -10.34
N SER A 69 -0.15 -7.30 -10.23
CA SER A 69 0.86 -8.16 -10.83
C SER A 69 0.81 -8.13 -12.36
N PHE A 70 -0.39 -8.16 -12.95
CA PHE A 70 -0.57 -8.08 -14.40
C PHE A 70 -0.17 -6.71 -14.96
N ALA A 71 -0.46 -5.62 -14.25
CA ALA A 71 0.00 -4.28 -14.62
C ALA A 71 1.53 -4.22 -14.70
N LEU A 72 2.22 -4.82 -13.73
CA LEU A 72 3.70 -4.90 -13.77
C LEU A 72 4.22 -5.75 -14.92
N ILE A 73 3.59 -6.91 -15.18
CA ILE A 73 3.95 -7.75 -16.34
C ILE A 73 3.73 -6.98 -17.65
N GLY A 74 2.67 -6.17 -17.72
CA GLY A 74 2.39 -5.26 -18.83
C GLY A 74 3.50 -4.21 -19.03
N LEU A 75 3.96 -3.57 -17.95
CA LEU A 75 5.07 -2.61 -17.97
C LEU A 75 6.39 -3.24 -18.46
N TYR A 76 6.63 -4.51 -18.11
CA TYR A 76 7.78 -5.26 -18.62
C TYR A 76 7.70 -5.57 -20.12
N GLY A 77 6.51 -5.62 -20.71
CA GLY A 77 6.34 -5.80 -22.16
C GLY A 77 7.13 -6.99 -22.73
N LYS A 78 8.09 -6.71 -23.63
CA LYS A 78 8.95 -7.74 -24.26
C LYS A 78 9.93 -8.36 -23.26
N ASP A 79 10.36 -7.61 -22.24
CA ASP A 79 11.31 -8.06 -21.22
C ASP A 79 10.72 -9.07 -20.23
N ARG A 80 9.39 -9.27 -20.24
CA ARG A 80 8.73 -10.27 -19.37
C ARG A 80 9.26 -11.69 -19.57
N ARG A 81 9.76 -12.01 -20.77
CA ARG A 81 10.32 -13.32 -21.13
C ARG A 81 11.66 -13.61 -20.43
N LEU A 82 12.33 -12.59 -19.92
CA LEU A 82 13.60 -12.72 -19.19
C LEU A 82 13.41 -13.25 -17.76
N VAL A 83 12.18 -13.16 -17.23
CA VAL A 83 11.86 -13.50 -15.85
C VAL A 83 10.98 -14.75 -15.81
N PRO A 84 11.39 -15.83 -15.12
CA PRO A 84 10.57 -17.01 -14.98
C PRO A 84 9.35 -16.74 -14.09
N ILE A 85 8.26 -17.46 -14.34
CA ILE A 85 6.99 -17.32 -13.60
C ILE A 85 7.19 -17.46 -12.07
N ARG A 86 8.10 -18.32 -11.63
CA ARG A 86 8.42 -18.49 -10.20
C ARG A 86 8.91 -17.19 -9.55
N ASP A 87 9.73 -16.40 -10.25
CA ASP A 87 10.25 -15.14 -9.72
C ASP A 87 9.14 -14.08 -9.66
N TRP A 88 8.21 -14.08 -10.62
CA TRP A 88 7.01 -13.24 -10.58
C TRP A 88 6.17 -13.52 -9.34
N VAL A 89 5.79 -14.79 -9.13
CA VAL A 89 4.97 -15.20 -7.97
C VAL A 89 5.70 -14.88 -6.66
N ARG A 90 6.98 -15.22 -6.55
CA ARG A 90 7.78 -14.95 -5.35
C ARG A 90 7.87 -13.45 -5.06
N SER A 91 8.05 -12.64 -6.10
CA SER A 91 8.11 -11.18 -5.98
C SER A 91 6.76 -10.57 -5.57
N ALA A 92 5.64 -11.13 -6.06
CA ALA A 92 4.29 -10.69 -5.69
C ALA A 92 3.99 -11.02 -4.21
N ILE A 93 4.24 -12.25 -3.78
CA ILE A 93 4.03 -12.70 -2.39
C ILE A 93 4.87 -11.86 -1.41
N LEU A 94 6.17 -11.68 -1.69
CA LEU A 94 7.03 -10.91 -0.80
C LEU A 94 6.63 -9.44 -0.74
N ALA A 95 6.31 -8.84 -1.90
CA ALA A 95 5.87 -7.45 -1.96
C ALA A 95 4.58 -7.24 -1.17
N TYR A 96 3.62 -8.15 -1.32
CA TYR A 96 2.34 -8.12 -0.60
C TYR A 96 2.53 -8.27 0.91
N ALA A 97 3.34 -9.24 1.35
CA ALA A 97 3.66 -9.43 2.76
C ALA A 97 4.30 -8.16 3.37
N ILE A 98 5.25 -7.54 2.66
CA ILE A 98 5.89 -6.30 3.11
C ILE A 98 4.89 -5.14 3.14
N MET A 99 3.99 -5.06 2.17
CA MET A 99 2.98 -4.01 2.10
C MET A 99 2.04 -4.04 3.31
N ILE A 100 1.68 -5.23 3.79
CA ILE A 100 0.75 -5.42 4.92
C ILE A 100 1.47 -5.35 6.27
N LEU A 101 2.60 -6.03 6.41
CA LEU A 101 3.23 -6.27 7.71
C LEU A 101 4.21 -5.16 8.12
N LEU A 102 4.84 -4.47 7.17
CA LEU A 102 5.89 -3.52 7.48
C LEU A 102 5.40 -2.08 7.40
N PRO A 103 5.87 -1.18 8.30
CA PRO A 103 5.57 0.26 8.25
C PRO A 103 6.16 0.99 7.05
N ALA A 104 6.78 0.27 6.11
CA ALA A 104 7.20 0.79 4.81
C ALA A 104 6.04 0.80 3.79
N GLY A 105 4.98 0.03 4.03
CA GLY A 105 3.81 -0.07 3.17
C GLY A 105 4.14 -0.47 1.74
N ARG A 106 3.34 0.02 0.79
CA ARG A 106 3.45 -0.30 -0.64
C ARG A 106 4.82 0.04 -1.23
N ALA A 107 5.42 1.16 -0.83
CA ALA A 107 6.75 1.55 -1.30
C ALA A 107 7.82 0.51 -0.91
N GLY A 108 7.75 -0.06 0.29
CA GLY A 108 8.62 -1.15 0.71
C GLY A 108 8.41 -2.41 -0.12
N GLY A 109 7.14 -2.74 -0.41
CA GLY A 109 6.78 -3.89 -1.24
C GLY A 109 7.35 -3.79 -2.65
N GLU A 110 7.23 -2.63 -3.29
CA GLU A 110 7.78 -2.40 -4.64
C GLU A 110 9.31 -2.43 -4.66
N VAL A 111 9.98 -1.92 -3.63
CA VAL A 111 11.44 -2.06 -3.51
C VAL A 111 11.83 -3.53 -3.40
N ALA A 112 11.15 -4.32 -2.56
CA ALA A 112 11.42 -5.75 -2.45
C ALA A 112 11.19 -6.48 -3.79
N ARG A 113 10.11 -6.14 -4.48
CA ARG A 113 9.79 -6.66 -5.81
C ARG A 113 10.91 -6.34 -6.81
N ALA A 114 11.33 -5.08 -6.87
CA ALA A 114 12.43 -4.63 -7.72
C ALA A 114 13.75 -5.34 -7.37
N THR A 115 14.05 -5.59 -6.10
CA THR A 115 15.27 -6.32 -5.70
C THR A 115 15.28 -7.77 -6.17
N ILE A 116 14.13 -8.46 -6.16
CA ILE A 116 14.02 -9.83 -6.71
C ILE A 116 14.19 -9.80 -8.22
N LEU A 117 13.45 -8.93 -8.90
CA LEU A 117 13.40 -8.91 -10.37
C LEU A 117 14.67 -8.35 -11.02
N SER A 118 15.34 -7.38 -10.37
CA SER A 118 16.59 -6.78 -10.85
C SER A 118 17.74 -7.77 -11.02
N ARG A 119 17.68 -8.93 -10.35
CA ARG A 119 18.63 -10.02 -10.58
C ARG A 119 18.63 -10.51 -12.03
N ARG A 120 17.51 -10.40 -12.73
CA ARG A 120 17.36 -10.86 -14.12
C ARG A 120 17.14 -9.74 -15.13
N SER A 121 16.46 -8.67 -14.74
CA SER A 121 16.15 -7.54 -15.65
C SER A 121 17.04 -6.31 -15.44
N GLY A 122 17.95 -6.35 -14.46
CA GLY A 122 18.87 -5.26 -14.13
C GLY A 122 18.16 -4.03 -13.57
N GLY A 123 18.74 -2.85 -13.80
CA GLY A 123 18.20 -1.57 -13.30
C GLY A 123 16.79 -1.23 -13.82
N ARG A 124 16.35 -1.84 -14.93
CA ARG A 124 15.00 -1.65 -15.50
C ARG A 124 13.90 -2.09 -14.54
N ALA A 125 14.15 -3.09 -13.69
CA ALA A 125 13.20 -3.52 -12.67
C ALA A 125 12.77 -2.38 -11.74
N ILE A 126 13.73 -1.51 -11.37
CA ILE A 126 13.50 -0.38 -10.49
C ILE A 126 12.60 0.65 -11.18
N ALA A 127 12.86 0.92 -12.47
CA ALA A 127 12.04 1.83 -13.26
C ALA A 127 10.60 1.35 -13.39
N TYR A 128 10.38 0.07 -13.69
CA TYR A 128 9.03 -0.50 -13.81
C TYR A 128 8.27 -0.50 -12.49
N SER A 129 8.90 -0.85 -11.37
CA SER A 129 8.28 -0.78 -10.04
C SER A 129 7.96 0.67 -9.63
N ALA A 130 8.83 1.62 -9.94
CA ALA A 130 8.56 3.05 -9.68
C ALA A 130 7.39 3.57 -10.53
N GLN A 131 7.33 3.17 -11.80
CA GLN A 131 6.23 3.53 -12.68
C GLN A 131 4.90 2.94 -12.20
N LEU A 132 4.88 1.68 -11.76
CA LEU A 132 3.69 1.06 -11.19
C LEU A 132 3.22 1.79 -9.93
N GLN A 133 4.15 2.16 -9.03
CA GLN A 133 3.83 2.93 -7.83
C GLN A 133 3.21 4.29 -8.20
N ALA A 134 3.74 4.99 -9.20
CA ALA A 134 3.19 6.25 -9.67
C ALA A 134 1.77 6.06 -10.25
N SER A 135 1.55 5.02 -11.06
CA SER A 135 0.22 4.71 -11.62
C SER A 135 -0.82 4.45 -10.53
N VAL A 136 -0.46 3.71 -9.47
CA VAL A 136 -1.38 3.45 -8.35
C VAL A 136 -1.68 4.72 -7.56
N LEU A 137 -0.70 5.60 -7.35
CA LEU A 137 -0.95 6.89 -6.69
C LEU A 137 -1.92 7.76 -7.50
N ILE A 138 -1.76 7.80 -8.82
CA ILE A 138 -2.68 8.53 -9.71
C ILE A 138 -4.07 7.91 -9.65
N ALA A 139 -4.19 6.58 -9.76
CA ALA A 139 -5.47 5.90 -9.68
C ALA A 139 -6.19 6.15 -8.35
N ASN A 140 -5.46 6.06 -7.24
CA ASN A 140 -6.01 6.35 -5.91
C ASN A 140 -6.46 7.81 -5.80
N ALA A 141 -5.67 8.77 -6.30
CA ALA A 141 -6.07 10.17 -6.31
C ALA A 141 -7.36 10.41 -7.12
N LEU A 142 -7.48 9.76 -8.28
CA LEU A 142 -8.66 9.86 -9.15
C LEU A 142 -9.93 9.26 -8.52
N ILE A 143 -9.80 8.25 -7.65
CA ILE A 143 -10.95 7.64 -6.96
C ILE A 143 -11.29 8.40 -5.67
N THR A 144 -10.27 8.76 -4.88
CA THR A 144 -10.47 9.40 -3.58
C THR A 144 -10.99 10.83 -3.72
N LEU A 145 -10.57 11.60 -4.73
CA LEU A 145 -11.02 12.99 -4.91
C LEU A 145 -12.55 13.09 -5.14
N PRO A 146 -13.17 12.35 -6.09
CA PRO A 146 -14.62 12.35 -6.25
C PRO A 146 -15.36 11.80 -5.03
N CYS A 147 -14.84 10.74 -4.39
CA CYS A 147 -15.44 10.17 -3.19
C CYS A 147 -15.47 11.19 -2.05
N TRP A 148 -14.36 11.92 -1.83
CA TRP A 148 -14.29 12.99 -0.85
C TRP A 148 -15.28 14.12 -1.16
N VAL A 149 -15.39 14.55 -2.43
CA VAL A 149 -16.38 15.55 -2.85
C VAL A 149 -17.81 15.08 -2.60
N ALA A 150 -18.12 13.82 -2.91
CA ALA A 150 -19.44 13.24 -2.66
C ALA A 150 -19.78 13.21 -1.17
N VAL A 151 -18.87 12.70 -0.33
CA VAL A 151 -19.05 12.67 1.13
C VAL A 151 -19.21 14.08 1.71
N MET A 152 -18.40 15.04 1.26
CA MET A 152 -18.52 16.44 1.70
C MET A 152 -19.85 17.08 1.29
N ARG A 153 -20.46 16.65 0.18
CA ARG A 153 -21.80 17.11 -0.22
C ARG A 153 -22.88 16.52 0.68
N GLU A 154 -22.85 15.22 0.94
CA GLU A 154 -23.87 14.57 1.78
C GLU A 154 -23.75 15.04 3.25
N VAL A 155 -22.56 14.95 3.86
CA VAL A 155 -22.34 15.29 5.27
C VAL A 155 -22.36 16.81 5.50
N GLY A 156 -21.96 17.60 4.50
CA GLY A 156 -21.98 19.06 4.56
C GLY A 156 -23.37 19.70 4.37
N LEU A 157 -24.36 18.94 3.89
CA LEU A 157 -25.75 19.41 3.75
C LEU A 157 -26.56 19.21 5.04
N ASP A 158 -26.26 18.20 5.84
CA ASP A 158 -26.98 17.90 7.10
C ASP A 158 -26.71 18.90 8.24
N THR A 159 -25.58 19.63 8.20
CA THR A 159 -25.33 20.69 9.20
C THR A 159 -26.11 21.98 8.91
N ARG A 160 -26.69 22.15 7.71
CA ARG A 160 -27.52 23.32 7.36
C ARG A 160 -29.01 23.14 7.66
N SER A 161 -29.51 21.91 7.75
CA SER A 161 -30.90 21.62 8.11
C SER A 161 -31.16 21.61 9.63
N ALA A 162 -30.11 21.46 10.45
CA ALA A 162 -30.21 21.50 11.91
C ALA A 162 -30.27 22.93 12.50
N SER A 163 -29.95 23.97 11.73
CA SER A 163 -29.93 25.37 12.20
C SER A 163 -31.20 26.17 11.88
N SER A 164 -32.22 25.56 11.27
CA SER A 164 -33.49 26.23 10.92
C SER A 164 -34.68 25.82 11.81
N SER A 165 -34.43 25.09 12.90
CA SER A 165 -35.47 24.59 13.83
C SER A 165 -35.29 25.05 15.28
N SER A 166 -34.51 26.12 15.50
CA SER A 166 -34.35 26.80 16.81
C SER A 166 -34.79 28.25 16.75
#